data_AF-A0A2R4CH40-F1
#
_entry.id   AF-A0A2R4CH40-F1
#
_cell.length_a   1.000
_cell.length_b   1.000
_cell.length_c   1.000
_cell.angle_alpha   90.00
_cell.angle_beta   90.00
_cell.angle_gamma   90.00
#
_symmetry.space_group_name_H-M   'P 1'
#
loop_
_entity.id
_entity.type
_entity.pdbx_description
1 polymer ?
#
loop_
_entity_poly.entity_id
_entity_poly.type
_entity_poly.pdbx_seq_one_letter_code
_entity_poly.pdbx_strand_id
1 'polypeptide(L)'
;MNLDTSPIAAIATAPGRGGIGVVRASGKNLQGLAQALFGAPLKPRHATYIPFTQADGNLIDQGIALYFKGPHSYTGEDVIELQGHGGPVVLQMLLQRVLEAGREFGVRLAEPGEFTRRAYMNDKLDLAQAEAVADLIDASTEAAVKSASQSLSGAFSKTIHALVERVTHLRMLVEATLDFPEEEIDFLEKSDARGQLKGIVEALDAVFRQASQGALLREGLNVVLVGQPNVGKSSLLNALAGADVAIVTPIAGTTRDKVTETIQIEGIPLNIIDTAGIRGIEEAVDVVERIGIERTWGEVGKADVILHMLDASHGPTRADEAIIAGFPAGVPVLRIWNKIDLSGHKPSLDTSEDATHIYLSAHEHQGIDLLRQELLRIAGWQQTGESLYLARERHLIALKNAARHLDHASQHAAQTDQSLDLFAEELRLAQTQLSTITGAFSSDDLLGVIFSRFCIGK
;
A
#
# COMPACT_ATOMS: atom_id res chain seq x y z
N MET A 1 8.42 -26.47 -5.93
CA MET A 1 8.56 -26.28 -7.40
C MET A 1 10.03 -26.28 -7.79
N ASN A 2 10.37 -26.75 -9.00
CA ASN A 2 11.63 -26.35 -9.65
C ASN A 2 11.51 -24.85 -9.96
N LEU A 3 11.99 -24.02 -9.05
CA LEU A 3 12.12 -22.58 -9.23
C LEU A 3 12.88 -22.35 -10.53
N ASP A 4 12.33 -21.52 -11.41
CA ASP A 4 13.09 -21.06 -12.56
C ASP A 4 14.26 -20.20 -12.07
N THR A 5 15.44 -20.80 -11.96
CA THR A 5 16.67 -20.15 -11.52
C THR A 5 17.41 -19.48 -12.67
N SER A 6 16.78 -19.36 -13.85
CA SER A 6 17.39 -18.69 -14.99
C SER A 6 17.76 -17.25 -14.61
N PRO A 7 18.93 -16.74 -15.04
CA PRO A 7 19.26 -15.34 -14.86
C PRO A 7 18.21 -14.42 -15.51
N ILE A 8 17.95 -13.28 -14.89
CA ILE A 8 16.99 -12.29 -15.36
C ILE A 8 17.64 -10.94 -15.59
N ALA A 9 17.10 -10.16 -16.51
CA ALA A 9 17.51 -8.78 -16.76
C ALA A 9 16.31 -7.86 -17.01
N ALA A 10 16.42 -6.61 -16.59
CA ALA A 10 15.43 -5.56 -16.84
C ALA A 10 16.03 -4.15 -16.67
N ILE A 11 15.31 -3.14 -17.18
CA ILE A 11 15.56 -1.74 -16.83
C ILE A 11 14.99 -1.50 -15.42
N ALA A 12 15.82 -1.05 -14.48
CA ALA A 12 15.45 -0.87 -13.08
C ALA A 12 15.03 0.57 -12.71
N THR A 13 15.29 1.53 -13.59
CA THR A 13 14.89 2.94 -13.43
C THR A 13 13.52 3.21 -14.04
N ALA A 14 12.83 4.23 -13.52
CA ALA A 14 11.53 4.66 -14.04
C ALA A 14 11.60 4.98 -15.55
N PRO A 15 10.53 4.72 -16.32
CA PRO A 15 10.47 5.10 -17.72
C PRO A 15 10.48 6.62 -17.85
N GLY A 16 11.18 7.13 -18.87
CA GLY A 16 11.29 8.56 -19.12
C GLY A 16 12.72 8.97 -19.47
N ARG A 17 12.97 10.28 -19.45
CA ARG A 17 14.30 10.84 -19.66
C ARG A 17 14.91 11.20 -18.31
N GLY A 18 16.10 10.70 -18.03
CA GLY A 18 16.86 11.03 -16.82
C GLY A 18 18.34 11.19 -17.12
N GLY A 19 19.09 11.78 -16.19
CA GLY A 19 20.54 11.87 -16.29
C GLY A 19 21.22 10.49 -16.28
N ILE A 20 20.68 9.55 -15.50
CA ILE A 20 21.19 8.18 -15.35
C ILE A 20 20.03 7.20 -15.52
N GLY A 21 20.29 6.06 -16.15
CA GLY A 21 19.40 4.91 -16.18
C GLY A 21 20.16 3.62 -15.88
N VAL A 22 19.46 2.63 -15.33
CA VAL A 22 20.09 1.38 -14.86
C VAL A 22 19.46 0.18 -15.54
N VAL A 23 20.29 -0.66 -16.16
CA VAL A 23 19.94 -2.03 -16.55
C VAL A 23 20.52 -2.98 -15.52
N ARG A 24 19.68 -3.82 -14.93
CA ARG A 24 20.05 -4.75 -13.86
C ARG A 24 19.88 -6.18 -14.34
N ALA A 25 20.85 -7.05 -14.02
CA ALA A 25 20.75 -8.49 -14.17
C ALA A 25 20.97 -9.22 -12.84
N SER A 26 20.22 -10.29 -12.57
CA SER A 26 20.35 -11.14 -11.36
C SER A 26 20.33 -12.62 -11.74
N GLY A 27 21.16 -13.43 -11.10
CA GLY A 27 21.12 -14.89 -11.28
C GLY A 27 22.25 -15.62 -10.58
N LYS A 28 22.21 -16.95 -10.64
CA LYS A 28 23.29 -17.80 -10.09
C LYS A 28 24.52 -17.72 -11.00
N ASN A 29 25.61 -17.14 -10.48
CA ASN A 29 26.90 -16.96 -11.16
C ASN A 29 26.86 -16.12 -12.45
N LEU A 30 26.93 -14.79 -12.30
CA LEU A 30 26.96 -13.86 -13.44
C LEU A 30 28.37 -13.54 -13.96
N GLN A 31 29.42 -14.25 -13.53
CA GLN A 31 30.78 -13.97 -13.99
C GLN A 31 30.95 -14.21 -15.50
N GLY A 32 30.32 -15.26 -16.04
CA GLY A 32 30.31 -15.53 -17.48
C GLY A 32 29.65 -14.40 -18.28
N LEU A 33 28.55 -13.86 -17.77
CA LEU A 33 27.89 -12.70 -18.36
C LEU A 33 28.77 -11.44 -18.31
N ALA A 34 29.44 -11.17 -17.19
CA ALA A 34 30.39 -10.06 -17.08
C ALA A 34 31.53 -10.18 -18.09
N GLN A 35 32.09 -11.38 -18.25
CA GLN A 35 33.13 -11.66 -19.23
C GLN A 35 32.64 -11.44 -20.67
N ALA A 36 31.41 -11.87 -20.99
CA ALA A 36 30.80 -11.69 -22.31
C ALA A 36 30.42 -10.23 -22.64
N LEU A 37 30.15 -9.40 -21.62
CA LEU A 37 29.83 -8.00 -21.78
C LEU A 37 31.08 -7.11 -21.86
N PHE A 38 32.08 -7.36 -21.03
CA PHE A 38 33.18 -6.43 -20.80
C PHE A 38 34.56 -6.99 -21.14
N GLY A 39 34.67 -8.28 -21.45
CA GLY A 39 35.95 -8.95 -21.72
C GLY A 39 36.86 -9.11 -20.49
N ALA A 40 36.40 -8.69 -19.31
CA ALA A 40 37.12 -8.81 -18.05
C ALA A 40 36.16 -9.02 -16.87
N PRO A 41 36.61 -9.67 -15.79
CA PRO A 41 35.81 -9.81 -14.58
C PRO A 41 35.67 -8.46 -13.86
N LEU A 42 34.48 -8.20 -13.31
CA LEU A 42 34.24 -7.05 -12.44
C LEU A 42 34.58 -7.37 -10.99
N LYS A 43 35.19 -6.43 -10.28
CA LYS A 43 35.44 -6.56 -8.84
C LYS A 43 34.14 -6.30 -8.06
N PRO A 44 33.75 -7.17 -7.11
CA PRO A 44 32.54 -6.95 -6.32
C PRO A 44 32.53 -5.61 -5.58
N ARG A 45 31.43 -4.86 -5.67
CA ARG A 45 31.18 -3.56 -5.01
C ARG A 45 32.19 -2.46 -5.37
N HIS A 46 32.78 -2.54 -6.57
CA HIS A 46 33.61 -1.46 -7.13
C HIS A 46 32.97 -0.89 -8.40
N ALA A 47 32.83 0.43 -8.42
CA ALA A 47 32.40 1.16 -9.61
C ALA A 47 33.51 1.12 -10.67
N THR A 48 33.21 0.52 -11.82
CA THR A 48 34.16 0.45 -12.94
C THR A 48 33.61 1.26 -14.10
N TYR A 49 34.29 2.35 -14.48
CA TYR A 49 33.91 3.18 -15.63
C TYR A 49 34.41 2.56 -16.93
N ILE A 50 33.49 2.15 -17.80
CA ILE A 50 33.79 1.37 -19.02
C ILE A 50 32.85 1.72 -20.18
N PRO A 51 33.28 1.52 -21.44
CA PRO A 51 32.38 1.59 -22.58
C PRO A 51 31.42 0.39 -22.60
N PHE A 52 30.15 0.65 -22.91
CA PHE A 52 29.16 -0.37 -23.23
C PHE A 52 29.06 -0.50 -24.74
N THR A 53 29.34 -1.69 -25.27
CA THR A 53 29.44 -1.92 -26.72
C THR A 53 28.44 -2.98 -27.20
N GLN A 54 28.05 -2.86 -28.47
CA GLN A 54 27.34 -3.90 -29.21
C GLN A 54 28.26 -5.10 -29.47
N ALA A 55 27.68 -6.21 -29.97
CA ALA A 55 28.44 -7.43 -30.28
C ALA A 55 29.51 -7.21 -31.38
N ASP A 56 29.31 -6.24 -32.27
CA ASP A 56 30.26 -5.84 -33.32
C ASP A 56 31.33 -4.84 -32.84
N GLY A 57 31.29 -4.43 -31.56
CA GLY A 57 32.21 -3.48 -30.97
C GLY A 57 31.80 -2.01 -31.07
N ASN A 58 30.68 -1.68 -31.74
CA ASN A 58 30.18 -0.31 -31.80
C ASN A 58 29.74 0.18 -30.43
N LEU A 59 30.04 1.45 -30.12
CA LEU A 59 29.72 2.06 -28.82
C LEU A 59 28.20 2.29 -28.71
N ILE A 60 27.59 1.75 -27.66
CA ILE A 60 26.21 2.07 -27.25
C ILE A 60 26.23 3.31 -26.36
N ASP A 61 27.06 3.24 -25.30
CA ASP A 61 27.15 4.28 -24.27
C ASP A 61 28.45 4.13 -23.48
N GLN A 62 28.76 5.09 -22.62
CA GLN A 62 29.86 5.02 -21.66
C GLN A 62 29.32 5.26 -20.24
N GLY A 63 29.59 4.33 -19.32
CA GLY A 63 28.93 4.33 -18.02
C GLY A 63 29.69 3.55 -16.95
N ILE A 64 29.00 3.30 -15.84
CA ILE A 64 29.54 2.58 -14.68
C ILE A 64 28.94 1.18 -14.64
N ALA A 65 29.78 0.16 -14.59
CA ALA A 65 29.37 -1.19 -14.26
C ALA A 65 29.64 -1.50 -12.78
N LEU A 66 28.64 -2.09 -12.11
CA LEU A 66 28.73 -2.61 -10.75
C LEU A 66 28.45 -4.11 -10.75
N TYR A 67 29.18 -4.83 -9.89
CA TYR A 67 28.94 -6.24 -9.62
C TYR A 67 28.75 -6.47 -8.12
N PHE A 68 27.70 -7.19 -7.74
CA PHE A 68 27.44 -7.63 -6.38
C PHE A 68 27.50 -9.15 -6.36
N LYS A 69 28.40 -9.71 -5.56
CA LYS A 69 28.50 -11.16 -5.35
C LYS A 69 27.43 -11.60 -4.34
N GLY A 70 26.65 -12.63 -4.65
CA GLY A 70 25.74 -13.25 -3.68
C GLY A 70 26.50 -13.82 -2.47
N PRO A 71 25.96 -13.77 -1.23
CA PRO A 71 24.62 -13.34 -0.82
C PRO A 71 24.48 -11.84 -0.52
N HIS A 72 25.50 -11.05 -0.89
CA HIS A 72 25.67 -9.66 -0.50
C HIS A 72 25.12 -8.67 -1.55
N SER A 73 23.96 -9.02 -2.12
CA SER A 73 23.19 -8.27 -3.11
C SER A 73 21.72 -8.11 -2.68
N TYR A 74 20.94 -7.37 -3.47
CA TYR A 74 19.50 -7.19 -3.24
C TYR A 74 18.72 -8.51 -3.29
N THR A 75 18.92 -9.29 -4.35
CA THR A 75 18.21 -10.56 -4.56
C THR A 75 18.78 -11.71 -3.75
N GLY A 76 19.97 -11.56 -3.14
CA GLY A 76 20.72 -12.67 -2.56
C GLY A 76 21.53 -13.48 -3.59
N GLU A 77 21.36 -13.22 -4.89
CA GLU A 77 22.12 -13.84 -5.97
C GLU A 77 23.30 -12.96 -6.42
N ASP A 78 24.03 -13.35 -7.47
CA ASP A 78 24.91 -12.41 -8.14
C ASP A 78 24.08 -11.36 -8.89
N VAL A 79 24.46 -10.08 -8.80
CA VAL A 79 23.79 -8.96 -9.49
C VAL A 79 24.81 -8.14 -10.26
N ILE A 80 24.50 -7.79 -11.51
CA ILE A 80 25.26 -6.82 -12.32
C ILE A 80 24.35 -5.63 -12.62
N GLU A 81 24.86 -4.41 -12.46
CA GLU A 81 24.17 -3.18 -12.85
C GLU A 81 25.01 -2.40 -13.86
N LEU A 82 24.37 -2.00 -14.96
CA LEU A 82 24.94 -1.12 -15.99
C LEU A 82 24.25 0.23 -15.82
N GLN A 83 24.99 1.22 -15.32
CA GLN A 83 24.54 2.58 -15.11
C GLN A 83 25.04 3.46 -16.26
N GLY A 84 24.14 3.78 -17.20
CA GLY A 84 24.42 4.62 -18.36
C GLY A 84 23.55 5.87 -18.37
N HIS A 85 23.52 6.59 -19.49
CA HIS A 85 22.63 7.72 -19.68
C HIS A 85 21.16 7.27 -19.72
N GLY A 86 20.29 8.00 -19.03
CA GLY A 86 18.87 7.67 -18.84
C GLY A 86 17.98 7.95 -20.05
N GLY A 87 18.49 7.73 -21.27
CA GLY A 87 17.71 7.81 -22.50
C GLY A 87 16.96 6.49 -22.76
N PRO A 88 15.64 6.51 -23.04
CA PRO A 88 14.87 5.27 -23.24
C PRO A 88 15.47 4.32 -24.29
N VAL A 89 15.93 4.87 -25.42
CA VAL A 89 16.56 4.10 -26.50
C VAL A 89 17.89 3.50 -26.05
N VAL A 90 18.71 4.26 -25.33
CA VAL A 90 20.01 3.79 -24.80
C VAL A 90 19.79 2.61 -23.85
N LEU A 91 18.87 2.74 -22.90
CA LEU A 91 18.56 1.67 -21.94
C LEU A 91 18.01 0.42 -22.63
N GLN A 92 17.19 0.58 -23.67
CA GLN A 92 16.67 -0.54 -24.45
C GLN A 92 17.79 -1.25 -25.23
N MET A 93 18.72 -0.51 -25.83
CA MET A 93 19.91 -1.08 -26.48
C MET A 93 20.81 -1.82 -25.48
N LEU A 94 21.03 -1.25 -24.29
CA LEU A 94 21.80 -1.91 -23.23
C LEU A 94 21.12 -3.20 -22.74
N LEU A 95 19.80 -3.16 -22.51
CA LEU A 95 19.04 -4.36 -22.12
C LEU A 95 19.12 -5.45 -23.20
N GLN A 96 18.93 -5.09 -24.47
CA GLN A 96 19.07 -6.02 -25.58
C GLN A 96 20.48 -6.63 -25.61
N ARG A 97 21.52 -5.82 -25.43
CA ARG A 97 22.91 -6.29 -25.39
C ARG A 97 23.15 -7.28 -24.25
N VAL A 98 22.55 -7.05 -23.07
CA VAL A 98 22.61 -7.97 -21.92
C VAL A 98 21.93 -9.31 -22.25
N LEU A 99 20.75 -9.29 -22.88
CA LEU A 99 20.05 -10.50 -23.30
C LEU A 99 20.85 -11.28 -24.36
N GLU A 100 21.47 -10.57 -25.32
CA GLU A 100 22.31 -11.17 -26.36
C GLU A 100 23.56 -11.85 -25.78
N ALA A 101 24.34 -11.17 -24.92
CA ALA A 101 25.48 -11.79 -24.23
C ALA A 101 25.04 -12.91 -23.28
N GLY A 102 23.83 -12.79 -22.74
CA GLY A 102 23.24 -13.70 -21.78
C GLY A 102 22.65 -14.97 -22.37
N ARG A 103 22.55 -15.09 -23.70
CA ARG A 103 21.83 -16.17 -24.37
C ARG A 103 22.35 -17.56 -24.02
N GLU A 104 23.67 -17.73 -23.94
CA GLU A 104 24.30 -19.01 -23.56
C GLU A 104 24.09 -19.36 -22.08
N PHE A 105 23.81 -18.35 -21.25
CA PHE A 105 23.55 -18.48 -19.82
C PHE A 105 22.04 -18.55 -19.51
N GLY A 106 21.18 -18.50 -20.52
CA GLY A 106 19.73 -18.50 -20.35
C GLY A 106 19.17 -17.21 -19.74
N VAL A 107 19.85 -16.06 -19.90
CA VAL A 107 19.31 -14.78 -19.42
C VAL A 107 18.00 -14.48 -20.14
N ARG A 108 16.95 -14.19 -19.37
CA ARG A 108 15.65 -13.76 -19.90
C ARG A 108 15.22 -12.41 -19.33
N LEU A 109 14.12 -11.87 -19.87
CA LEU A 109 13.48 -10.72 -19.26
C LEU A 109 12.89 -11.09 -17.89
N ALA A 110 13.05 -10.19 -16.92
CA ALA A 110 12.42 -10.32 -15.62
C ALA A 110 10.90 -10.13 -15.71
N GLU A 111 10.16 -10.90 -14.92
CA GLU A 111 8.74 -10.67 -14.67
C GLU A 111 8.54 -9.46 -13.73
N PRO A 112 7.33 -8.87 -13.67
CA PRO A 112 6.98 -7.87 -12.66
C PRO A 112 7.28 -8.36 -11.23
N GLY A 113 8.01 -7.56 -10.44
CA GLY A 113 8.37 -7.88 -9.05
C GLY A 113 9.36 -9.02 -8.86
N GLU A 114 9.94 -9.58 -9.93
CA GLU A 114 10.74 -10.79 -9.82
C GLU A 114 12.03 -10.63 -9.01
N PHE A 115 12.68 -9.46 -9.02
CA PHE A 115 13.89 -9.29 -8.21
C PHE A 115 13.55 -9.28 -6.71
N THR A 116 12.45 -8.62 -6.32
CA THR A 116 11.97 -8.61 -4.93
C THR A 116 11.46 -10.00 -4.54
N ARG A 117 10.77 -10.71 -5.44
CA ARG A 117 10.37 -12.11 -5.24
C ARG A 117 11.57 -13.00 -4.94
N ARG A 118 12.66 -12.84 -5.69
CA ARG A 118 13.92 -13.57 -5.44
C ARG A 118 14.58 -13.17 -4.13
N ALA A 119 14.53 -11.88 -3.75
CA ALA A 119 15.02 -11.42 -2.45
C ALA A 119 14.27 -12.12 -1.31
N TYR A 120 12.93 -12.23 -1.40
CA TYR A 120 12.10 -12.98 -0.46
C TYR A 120 12.48 -14.47 -0.43
N MET A 121 12.56 -15.12 -1.60
CA MET A 121 12.90 -16.55 -1.69
C MET A 121 14.32 -16.90 -1.21
N ASN A 122 15.23 -15.92 -1.16
CA ASN A 122 16.60 -16.07 -0.66
C ASN A 122 16.76 -15.50 0.77
N ASP A 123 15.67 -15.40 1.52
CA ASP A 123 15.63 -14.96 2.93
C ASP A 123 16.27 -13.57 3.17
N LYS A 124 16.29 -12.72 2.14
CA LYS A 124 16.79 -11.32 2.27
C LYS A 124 15.76 -10.40 2.90
N LEU A 125 14.48 -10.70 2.67
CA LEU A 125 13.31 -9.97 3.11
C LEU A 125 12.23 -10.99 3.45
N ASP A 126 11.40 -10.71 4.45
CA ASP A 126 10.12 -11.42 4.59
C ASP A 126 9.04 -10.81 3.66
N LEU A 127 7.83 -11.40 3.67
CA LEU A 127 6.77 -10.97 2.76
C LEU A 127 6.27 -9.54 3.05
N ALA A 128 6.22 -9.14 4.33
CA ALA A 128 5.78 -7.80 4.71
C ALA A 128 6.84 -6.74 4.32
N GLN A 129 8.12 -7.07 4.44
CA GLN A 129 9.22 -6.22 3.98
C GLN A 129 9.23 -6.10 2.45
N ALA A 130 8.98 -7.19 1.72
CA ALA A 130 8.86 -7.18 0.27
C ALA A 130 7.73 -6.24 -0.19
N GLU A 131 6.56 -6.31 0.46
CA GLU A 131 5.43 -5.39 0.22
C GLU A 131 5.79 -3.93 0.52
N ALA A 132 6.53 -3.69 1.60
CA ALA A 132 6.98 -2.36 1.98
C ALA A 132 7.92 -1.71 0.96
N VAL A 133 8.62 -2.49 0.12
CA VAL A 133 9.40 -1.96 -1.01
C VAL A 133 8.48 -1.22 -1.96
N ALA A 134 7.38 -1.86 -2.41
CA ALA A 134 6.41 -1.22 -3.28
C ALA A 134 5.75 -0.01 -2.60
N ASP A 135 5.39 -0.14 -1.33
CA ASP A 135 4.76 0.96 -0.59
C ASP A 135 5.69 2.18 -0.46
N LEU A 136 7.01 1.98 -0.32
CA LEU A 136 7.98 3.06 -0.28
C LEU A 136 8.11 3.80 -1.62
N ILE A 137 7.97 3.07 -2.73
CA ILE A 137 8.05 3.62 -4.09
C ILE A 137 6.80 4.44 -4.42
N ASP A 138 5.63 3.93 -4.03
CA ASP A 138 4.33 4.51 -4.37
C ASP A 138 3.89 5.60 -3.37
N ALA A 139 4.56 5.72 -2.22
CA ALA A 139 4.23 6.69 -1.19
C ALA A 139 4.24 8.14 -1.72
N SER A 140 3.10 8.82 -1.57
CA SER A 140 2.91 10.22 -1.97
C SER A 140 3.05 11.23 -0.83
N THR A 141 3.14 10.77 0.42
CA THR A 141 3.26 11.62 1.62
C THR A 141 4.49 11.26 2.44
N GLU A 142 5.06 12.23 3.16
CA GLU A 142 6.22 11.99 4.04
C GLU A 142 5.91 10.97 5.14
N ALA A 143 4.68 11.00 5.66
CA ALA A 143 4.20 10.03 6.66
C ALA A 143 4.19 8.60 6.10
N ALA A 144 3.72 8.42 4.85
CA ALA A 144 3.74 7.13 4.17
C ALA A 144 5.19 6.65 3.92
N VAL A 145 6.10 7.53 3.47
CA VAL A 145 7.52 7.19 3.26
C VAL A 145 8.19 6.73 4.56
N LYS A 146 7.97 7.45 5.68
CA LYS A 146 8.52 7.09 7.00
C LYS A 146 7.99 5.73 7.46
N SER A 147 6.68 5.51 7.33
CA SER A 147 6.02 4.27 7.75
C SER A 147 6.43 3.07 6.87
N ALA A 148 6.57 3.27 5.56
CA ALA A 148 7.09 2.27 4.62
C ALA A 148 8.53 1.89 4.96
N SER A 149 9.38 2.89 5.26
CA SER A 149 10.78 2.68 5.63
C SER A 149 10.92 1.87 6.92
N GLN A 150 10.06 2.13 7.92
CA GLN A 150 10.03 1.33 9.16
C GLN A 150 9.60 -0.11 8.89
N SER A 151 8.57 -0.31 8.06
CA SER A 151 8.11 -1.64 7.66
C SER A 151 9.20 -2.41 6.92
N LEU A 152 9.90 -1.75 5.98
CA LEU A 152 11.04 -2.29 5.24
C LEU A 152 12.21 -2.66 6.16
N SER A 153 12.45 -1.89 7.22
CA SER A 153 13.45 -2.23 8.25
C SER A 153 13.10 -3.48 9.09
N GLY A 154 11.91 -4.03 8.88
CA GLY A 154 11.39 -5.22 9.57
C GLY A 154 10.73 -4.89 10.92
N ALA A 155 10.39 -3.63 11.19
CA ALA A 155 9.75 -3.25 12.45
C ALA A 155 8.39 -3.95 12.63
N PHE A 156 7.54 -3.92 11.59
CA PHE A 156 6.25 -4.61 11.61
C PHE A 156 6.43 -6.12 11.80
N SER A 157 7.34 -6.73 11.04
CA SER A 157 7.63 -8.15 11.13
C SER A 157 8.13 -8.58 12.51
N LYS A 158 8.98 -7.79 13.16
CA LYS A 158 9.43 -8.05 14.54
C LYS A 158 8.26 -8.07 15.51
N THR A 159 7.33 -7.11 15.38
CA THR A 159 6.14 -7.05 16.23
C THR A 159 5.23 -8.27 16.01
N ILE A 160 5.03 -8.70 14.76
CA ILE A 160 4.27 -9.92 14.46
C ILE A 160 4.98 -11.17 14.98
N HIS A 161 6.29 -11.31 14.79
CA HIS A 161 7.06 -12.44 15.32
C HIS A 161 6.99 -12.50 16.85
N ALA A 162 7.06 -11.37 17.55
CA ALA A 162 6.90 -11.32 19.00
C ALA A 162 5.50 -11.80 19.45
N LEU A 163 4.44 -11.47 18.70
CA LEU A 163 3.10 -12.02 18.96
C LEU A 163 3.04 -13.53 18.71
N VAL A 164 3.60 -13.99 17.58
CA VAL A 164 3.68 -15.43 17.24
C VAL A 164 4.45 -16.21 18.30
N GLU A 165 5.57 -15.69 18.80
CA GLU A 165 6.34 -16.32 19.88
C GLU A 165 5.53 -16.44 21.17
N ARG A 166 4.78 -15.39 21.55
CA ARG A 166 3.90 -15.45 22.73
C ARG A 166 2.79 -16.49 22.59
N VAL A 167 2.13 -16.55 21.42
CA VAL A 167 1.11 -17.58 21.13
C VAL A 167 1.73 -18.98 21.15
N THR A 168 2.92 -19.14 20.58
CA THR A 168 3.66 -20.41 20.56
C THR A 168 3.98 -20.86 21.98
N HIS A 169 4.47 -19.96 22.83
CA HIS A 169 4.78 -20.26 24.22
C HIS A 169 3.53 -20.71 24.99
N LEU A 170 2.43 -19.98 24.87
CA LEU A 170 1.17 -20.37 25.50
C LEU A 170 0.67 -21.72 25.00
N ARG A 171 0.73 -21.96 23.69
CA ARG A 171 0.33 -23.24 23.10
C ARG A 171 1.18 -24.41 23.61
N MET A 172 2.49 -24.24 23.73
CA MET A 172 3.38 -25.26 24.29
C MET A 172 2.99 -25.64 25.73
N LEU A 173 2.61 -24.67 26.56
CA LEU A 173 2.15 -24.93 27.94
C LEU A 173 0.86 -25.76 27.96
N VAL A 174 -0.08 -25.46 27.06
CA VAL A 174 -1.35 -26.19 26.94
C VAL A 174 -1.12 -27.61 26.42
N GLU A 175 -0.30 -27.77 25.37
CA GLU A 175 0.02 -29.08 24.80
C GLU A 175 0.74 -29.99 25.80
N ALA A 176 1.68 -29.43 26.59
CA ALA A 176 2.33 -30.19 27.66
C ALA A 176 1.34 -30.67 28.73
N THR A 177 0.24 -29.93 28.96
CA THR A 177 -0.82 -30.34 29.89
C THR A 177 -1.67 -31.46 29.30
N LEU A 178 -1.97 -31.40 27.99
CA LEU A 178 -2.74 -32.42 27.26
C LEU A 178 -2.01 -33.77 27.18
N ASP A 179 -0.69 -33.75 27.00
CA ASP A 179 0.12 -34.97 26.89
C ASP A 179 0.29 -35.73 28.22
N PHE A 180 0.09 -35.05 29.36
CA PHE A 180 0.31 -35.60 30.72
C PHE A 180 -0.89 -35.33 31.66
N PRO A 181 -2.03 -36.00 31.44
CA PRO A 181 -3.29 -35.72 32.14
C PRO A 181 -3.28 -36.03 33.66
N GLU A 182 -2.32 -36.80 34.17
CA GLU A 182 -2.27 -37.18 35.60
C GLU A 182 -1.86 -36.01 36.55
N GLU A 183 -1.47 -34.84 36.01
CA GLU A 183 -1.10 -33.62 36.76
C GLU A 183 -2.07 -32.42 36.53
N GLU A 184 -3.30 -32.69 36.05
CA GLU A 184 -4.19 -31.76 35.31
C GLU A 184 -4.59 -30.42 35.98
N ILE A 185 -4.93 -30.36 37.27
CA ILE A 185 -5.82 -29.27 37.74
C ILE A 185 -5.04 -28.04 38.24
N ASP A 186 -3.75 -28.18 38.58
CA ASP A 186 -2.96 -27.12 39.23
C ASP A 186 -2.03 -26.39 38.24
N PHE A 187 -1.78 -26.94 37.04
CA PHE A 187 -0.75 -26.43 36.13
C PHE A 187 -1.17 -25.18 35.35
N LEU A 188 -2.40 -25.09 34.83
CA LEU A 188 -2.89 -23.92 34.08
C LEU A 188 -3.10 -22.69 34.96
N GLU A 189 -3.54 -22.90 36.21
CA GLU A 189 -3.62 -21.83 37.22
C GLU A 189 -2.22 -21.41 37.70
N LYS A 190 -1.28 -22.35 37.91
CA LYS A 190 0.12 -22.03 38.26
C LYS A 190 0.90 -21.36 37.12
N SER A 191 0.58 -21.67 35.87
CA SER A 191 1.28 -21.13 34.68
C SER A 191 0.67 -19.84 34.12
N ASP A 192 -0.39 -19.32 34.76
CA ASP A 192 -1.09 -18.09 34.35
C ASP A 192 -1.48 -18.07 32.86
N ALA A 193 -2.02 -19.17 32.35
CA ALA A 193 -2.40 -19.28 30.94
C ALA A 193 -3.43 -18.21 30.52
N ARG A 194 -4.37 -17.88 31.42
CA ARG A 194 -5.38 -16.83 31.20
C ARG A 194 -4.77 -15.43 31.18
N GLY A 195 -3.83 -15.13 32.06
CA GLY A 195 -3.11 -13.85 32.06
C GLY A 195 -2.25 -13.69 30.81
N GLN A 196 -1.54 -14.75 30.40
CA GLN A 196 -0.78 -14.78 29.14
C GLN A 196 -1.69 -14.54 27.92
N LEU A 197 -2.82 -15.23 27.83
CA LEU A 197 -3.80 -15.04 26.76
C LEU A 197 -4.31 -13.59 26.70
N LYS A 198 -4.70 -13.03 27.85
CA LYS A 198 -5.14 -11.64 27.94
C LYS A 198 -4.05 -10.67 27.45
N GLY A 199 -2.80 -10.87 27.85
CA GLY A 199 -1.68 -10.06 27.40
C GLY A 199 -1.38 -10.20 25.90
N ILE A 200 -1.68 -11.36 25.29
CA ILE A 200 -1.60 -11.54 23.84
C ILE A 200 -2.71 -10.76 23.13
N VAL A 201 -3.96 -10.83 23.62
CA VAL A 201 -5.10 -10.11 23.05
C VAL A 201 -4.85 -8.59 23.11
N GLU A 202 -4.43 -8.06 24.26
CA GLU A 202 -4.12 -6.63 24.41
C GLU A 202 -3.00 -6.18 23.46
N ALA A 203 -1.97 -7.01 23.29
CA ALA A 203 -0.88 -6.72 22.35
C ALA A 203 -1.36 -6.78 20.89
N LEU A 204 -2.20 -7.76 20.53
CA LEU A 204 -2.78 -7.86 19.20
C LEU A 204 -3.66 -6.64 18.87
N ASP A 205 -4.48 -6.19 19.82
CA ASP A 205 -5.33 -5.00 19.66
C ASP A 205 -4.50 -3.74 19.45
N ALA A 206 -3.38 -3.58 20.17
CA ALA A 206 -2.45 -2.48 19.94
C ALA A 206 -1.87 -2.51 18.52
N VAL A 207 -1.44 -3.70 18.08
CA VAL A 207 -0.90 -3.92 16.72
C VAL A 207 -1.95 -3.64 15.65
N PHE A 208 -3.20 -4.07 15.88
CA PHE A 208 -4.31 -3.84 14.97
C PHE A 208 -4.65 -2.35 14.84
N ARG A 209 -4.66 -1.60 15.95
CA ARG A 209 -4.88 -0.15 15.93
C ARG A 209 -3.80 0.55 15.11
N GLN A 210 -2.52 0.26 15.37
CA GLN A 210 -1.39 0.82 14.62
C GLN A 210 -1.44 0.45 13.14
N ALA A 211 -1.69 -0.82 12.81
CA ALA A 211 -1.83 -1.31 11.43
C ALA A 211 -2.99 -0.60 10.71
N SER A 212 -4.12 -0.38 11.38
CA SER A 212 -5.28 0.29 10.78
C SER A 212 -4.97 1.73 10.42
N GLN A 213 -4.26 2.47 11.30
CA GLN A 213 -3.79 3.82 10.99
C GLN A 213 -2.76 3.81 9.84
N GLY A 214 -1.86 2.83 9.82
CA GLY A 214 -0.91 2.64 8.72
C GLY A 214 -1.57 2.31 7.37
N ALA A 215 -2.67 1.58 7.37
CA ALA A 215 -3.44 1.30 6.16
C ALA A 215 -4.08 2.58 5.58
N LEU A 216 -4.59 3.47 6.44
CA LEU A 216 -5.11 4.78 6.03
C LEU A 216 -4.03 5.66 5.37
N LEU A 217 -2.80 5.65 5.88
CA LEU A 217 -1.68 6.38 5.25
C LEU A 217 -1.33 5.86 3.85
N ARG A 218 -1.64 4.59 3.56
CA ARG A 218 -1.36 3.94 2.27
C ARG A 218 -2.51 4.13 1.28
N GLU A 219 -3.72 3.78 1.70
CA GLU A 219 -4.90 3.75 0.84
C GLU A 219 -5.53 5.14 0.69
N GLY A 220 -5.38 5.97 1.72
CA GLY A 220 -6.00 7.27 1.79
C GLY A 220 -7.51 7.18 2.03
N LEU A 221 -8.20 8.27 1.69
CA LEU A 221 -9.65 8.37 1.71
C LEU A 221 -10.14 8.75 0.31
N ASN A 222 -11.08 8.00 -0.24
CA ASN A 222 -11.69 8.29 -1.53
C ASN A 222 -12.86 9.26 -1.33
N VAL A 223 -12.67 10.48 -1.81
CA VAL A 223 -13.61 11.59 -1.61
C VAL A 223 -14.26 11.92 -2.95
N VAL A 224 -15.58 11.80 -3.02
CA VAL A 224 -16.31 12.21 -4.23
C VAL A 224 -16.88 13.60 -4.03
N LEU A 225 -16.48 14.53 -4.90
CA LEU A 225 -16.98 15.89 -4.90
C LEU A 225 -18.15 16.02 -5.89
N VAL A 226 -19.35 16.31 -5.39
CA VAL A 226 -20.59 16.44 -6.18
C VAL A 226 -21.26 17.78 -5.92
N GLY A 227 -21.99 18.29 -6.90
CA GLY A 227 -22.77 19.52 -6.78
C GLY A 227 -22.97 20.20 -8.12
N GLN A 228 -23.86 21.20 -8.15
CA GLN A 228 -24.18 21.94 -9.37
C GLN A 228 -22.99 22.72 -9.96
N PRO A 229 -23.08 23.22 -11.21
CA PRO A 229 -22.13 24.19 -11.74
C PRO A 229 -22.02 25.44 -10.85
N ASN A 230 -20.83 26.04 -10.77
CA ASN A 230 -20.58 27.31 -10.06
C ASN A 230 -20.83 27.35 -8.54
N VAL A 231 -21.08 26.22 -7.89
CA VAL A 231 -21.13 26.11 -6.41
C VAL A 231 -19.74 26.22 -5.75
N GLY A 232 -18.67 26.26 -6.55
CA GLY A 232 -17.29 26.46 -6.08
C GLY A 232 -16.51 25.17 -5.83
N LYS A 233 -16.81 24.07 -6.55
CA LYS A 233 -16.07 22.79 -6.48
C LYS A 233 -14.56 22.97 -6.65
N SER A 234 -14.13 23.57 -7.77
CA SER A 234 -12.71 23.82 -8.05
C SER A 234 -12.06 24.78 -7.05
N SER A 235 -12.82 25.75 -6.51
CA SER A 235 -12.33 26.62 -5.43
C SER A 235 -12.05 25.83 -4.16
N LEU A 236 -12.92 24.88 -3.79
CA LEU A 236 -12.71 24.01 -2.63
C LEU A 236 -11.50 23.09 -2.82
N LEU A 237 -11.36 22.49 -4.01
CA LEU A 237 -10.18 21.67 -4.35
C LEU A 237 -8.89 22.45 -4.15
N ASN A 238 -8.82 23.68 -4.70
CA ASN A 238 -7.65 24.54 -4.55
C ASN A 238 -7.41 24.94 -3.09
N ALA A 239 -8.46 25.25 -2.33
CA ALA A 239 -8.34 25.60 -0.91
C ALA A 239 -7.82 24.43 -0.06
N LEU A 240 -8.24 23.19 -0.39
CA LEU A 240 -7.75 21.98 0.26
C LEU A 240 -6.33 21.61 -0.19
N ALA A 241 -5.99 21.80 -1.47
CA ALA A 241 -4.68 21.50 -2.03
C ALA A 241 -3.61 22.52 -1.60
N GLY A 242 -3.96 23.79 -1.50
CA GLY A 242 -3.05 24.92 -1.20
C GLY A 242 -2.53 24.94 0.23
N ALA A 243 -3.04 24.07 1.10
CA ALA A 243 -2.65 24.05 2.49
C ALA A 243 -1.42 23.16 2.79
N ASP A 244 -1.13 22.13 1.99
CA ASP A 244 0.06 21.26 2.14
C ASP A 244 0.29 20.42 0.85
N VAL A 245 0.85 21.02 -0.21
CA VAL A 245 1.06 20.34 -1.51
C VAL A 245 2.01 19.14 -1.36
N ALA A 246 1.48 17.93 -1.56
CA ALA A 246 2.28 16.75 -1.90
C ALA A 246 2.69 16.84 -3.38
N ILE A 247 3.92 16.45 -3.69
CA ILE A 247 4.47 16.44 -5.04
C ILE A 247 3.56 15.57 -5.92
N VAL A 248 2.81 16.20 -6.82
CA VAL A 248 2.07 15.51 -7.88
C VAL A 248 3.10 14.86 -8.80
N THR A 249 3.20 13.53 -8.78
CA THR A 249 3.87 12.81 -9.85
C THR A 249 2.87 12.60 -10.99
N PRO A 250 3.02 13.24 -12.15
CA PRO A 250 2.28 12.83 -13.33
C PRO A 250 2.83 11.46 -13.75
N ILE A 251 2.16 10.37 -13.39
CA ILE A 251 2.45 9.07 -14.01
C ILE A 251 1.90 9.15 -15.44
N ALA A 252 2.75 9.59 -16.36
CA ALA A 252 2.46 9.52 -17.78
C ALA A 252 2.42 8.04 -18.20
N GLY A 253 1.23 7.50 -18.47
CA GLY A 253 1.13 6.17 -19.08
C GLY A 253 -0.11 5.34 -18.78
N THR A 254 -1.00 5.71 -17.86
CA THR A 254 -2.30 5.05 -17.74
C THR A 254 -3.32 5.76 -18.63
N THR A 255 -3.83 5.02 -19.58
CA THR A 255 -4.65 5.51 -20.69
C THR A 255 -5.99 6.06 -20.21
N ARG A 256 -6.20 7.36 -20.48
CA ARG A 256 -7.46 8.00 -20.89
C ARG A 256 -8.70 7.61 -20.07
N ASP A 257 -8.83 8.22 -18.90
CA ASP A 257 -10.08 8.80 -18.33
C ASP A 257 -9.83 9.08 -16.84
N LYS A 258 -10.31 10.24 -16.36
CA LYS A 258 -10.37 10.73 -14.97
C LYS A 258 -9.17 11.57 -14.49
N VAL A 259 -9.45 12.83 -14.15
CA VAL A 259 -8.59 13.69 -13.33
C VAL A 259 -8.92 13.33 -11.87
N THR A 260 -8.27 12.30 -11.33
CA THR A 260 -8.26 12.08 -9.88
C THR A 260 -7.14 12.95 -9.32
N GLU A 261 -7.48 13.89 -8.45
CA GLU A 261 -6.50 14.73 -7.79
C GLU A 261 -6.22 14.14 -6.40
N THR A 262 -4.96 13.84 -6.12
CA THR A 262 -4.55 13.39 -4.78
C THR A 262 -4.01 14.58 -4.01
N ILE A 263 -4.68 14.95 -2.93
CA ILE A 263 -4.18 15.91 -1.93
C ILE A 263 -3.82 15.18 -0.64
N GLN A 264 -3.34 15.88 0.39
CA GLN A 264 -3.10 15.27 1.70
C GLN A 264 -3.67 16.12 2.84
N ILE A 265 -4.11 15.47 3.91
CA ILE A 265 -4.46 16.10 5.19
C ILE A 265 -3.76 15.31 6.30
N GLU A 266 -2.91 15.95 7.11
CA GLU A 266 -2.14 15.29 8.18
C GLU A 266 -1.36 14.04 7.70
N GLY A 267 -0.90 14.07 6.45
CA GLY A 267 -0.16 12.98 5.81
C GLY A 267 -1.02 11.85 5.25
N ILE A 268 -2.35 11.90 5.39
CA ILE A 268 -3.28 10.96 4.76
C ILE A 268 -3.59 11.42 3.33
N PRO A 269 -3.39 10.59 2.30
CA PRO A 269 -3.82 10.90 0.94
C PRO A 269 -5.35 11.03 0.87
N LEU A 270 -5.87 12.07 0.23
CA LEU A 270 -7.26 12.14 -0.18
C LEU A 270 -7.32 12.03 -1.70
N ASN A 271 -7.93 10.96 -2.19
CA ASN A 271 -8.15 10.76 -3.62
C ASN A 271 -9.47 11.43 -3.99
N ILE A 272 -9.39 12.66 -4.49
CA ILE A 272 -10.57 13.43 -4.85
C ILE A 272 -10.97 13.11 -6.28
N ILE A 273 -12.18 12.59 -6.41
CA ILE A 273 -12.84 12.34 -7.68
C ILE A 273 -13.74 13.54 -7.96
N ASP A 274 -13.24 14.47 -8.80
CA ASP A 274 -14.08 15.59 -9.26
C ASP A 274 -15.07 15.07 -10.31
N THR A 275 -16.32 15.04 -9.91
CA THR A 275 -17.42 14.76 -10.82
C THR A 275 -17.73 16.07 -11.53
N ALA A 276 -16.93 16.40 -12.54
CA ALA A 276 -17.08 17.63 -13.31
C ALA A 276 -18.52 17.77 -13.83
N GLY A 277 -19.35 18.50 -13.07
CA GLY A 277 -20.77 18.72 -13.30
C GLY A 277 -21.55 17.46 -13.64
N ILE A 278 -21.88 16.60 -12.67
CA ILE A 278 -22.94 15.59 -12.83
C ILE A 278 -24.21 16.33 -13.26
N ARG A 279 -24.45 16.35 -14.57
CA ARG A 279 -25.75 16.68 -15.16
C ARG A 279 -26.67 15.52 -14.84
N GLY A 280 -27.97 15.79 -14.71
CA GLY A 280 -28.96 14.72 -14.65
C GLY A 280 -28.79 13.82 -15.89
N ILE A 281 -28.96 12.50 -15.74
CA ILE A 281 -28.89 11.52 -16.83
C ILE A 281 -29.80 11.93 -18.01
N GLU A 282 -30.86 12.69 -17.72
CA GLU A 282 -31.86 13.20 -18.66
C GLU A 282 -31.38 14.38 -19.52
N GLU A 283 -30.29 15.07 -19.14
CA GLU A 283 -29.77 16.26 -19.85
C GLU A 283 -28.52 15.96 -20.71
N ALA A 284 -28.06 14.70 -20.73
CA ALA A 284 -26.90 14.29 -21.53
C ALA A 284 -27.24 14.31 -23.03
N VAL A 285 -26.53 15.14 -23.80
CA VAL A 285 -26.83 15.36 -25.22
C VAL A 285 -26.19 14.27 -26.11
N ASP A 286 -25.18 13.56 -25.59
CA ASP A 286 -24.42 12.53 -26.31
C ASP A 286 -24.22 11.24 -25.49
N VAL A 287 -24.14 10.10 -26.18
CA VAL A 287 -23.90 8.75 -25.63
C VAL A 287 -22.58 8.69 -24.85
N VAL A 288 -21.56 9.44 -25.26
CA VAL A 288 -20.26 9.54 -24.55
C VAL A 288 -20.42 10.21 -23.19
N GLU A 289 -21.25 11.26 -23.10
CA GLU A 289 -21.53 11.98 -21.87
C GLU A 289 -22.33 11.12 -20.89
N ARG A 290 -23.31 10.35 -21.39
CA ARG A 290 -24.07 9.39 -20.59
C ARG A 290 -23.20 8.25 -20.03
N ILE A 291 -22.28 7.71 -20.83
CA ILE A 291 -21.29 6.72 -20.36
C ILE A 291 -20.35 7.34 -19.31
N GLY A 292 -20.00 8.62 -19.48
CA GLY A 292 -19.26 9.39 -18.48
C GLY A 292 -20.00 9.52 -17.14
N ILE A 293 -21.30 9.83 -17.19
CA ILE A 293 -22.17 9.95 -16.00
C ILE A 293 -22.38 8.58 -15.32
N GLU A 294 -22.75 7.54 -16.05
CA GLU A 294 -22.94 6.18 -15.51
C GLU A 294 -21.66 5.62 -14.87
N ARG A 295 -20.49 5.86 -15.48
CA ARG A 295 -19.19 5.48 -14.90
C ARG A 295 -18.81 6.33 -13.69
N THR A 296 -19.21 7.60 -13.66
CA THR A 296 -19.01 8.49 -12.51
C THR A 296 -19.80 7.98 -11.30
N TRP A 297 -21.07 7.62 -11.49
CA TRP A 297 -21.90 6.96 -10.47
C TRP A 297 -21.34 5.60 -10.02
N GLY A 298 -20.74 4.84 -10.93
CA GLY A 298 -20.02 3.60 -10.59
C GLY A 298 -18.82 3.80 -9.64
N GLU A 299 -18.21 4.99 -9.62
CA GLU A 299 -17.17 5.37 -8.66
C GLU A 299 -17.74 5.97 -7.37
N VAL A 300 -18.92 6.61 -7.41
CA VAL A 300 -19.63 7.02 -6.18
C VAL A 300 -19.87 5.80 -5.27
N GLY A 301 -20.11 4.62 -5.85
CA GLY A 301 -20.22 3.36 -5.09
C GLY A 301 -18.94 2.91 -4.37
N LYS A 302 -17.78 3.53 -4.64
CA LYS A 302 -16.50 3.28 -3.96
C LYS A 302 -16.06 4.45 -3.10
N ALA A 303 -16.90 5.47 -2.94
CA ALA A 303 -16.60 6.63 -2.13
C ALA A 303 -16.60 6.24 -0.64
N ASP A 304 -15.56 6.65 0.07
CA ASP A 304 -15.55 6.59 1.54
C ASP A 304 -16.35 7.76 2.13
N VAL A 305 -16.44 8.86 1.40
CA VAL A 305 -17.24 10.04 1.77
C VAL A 305 -17.67 10.85 0.53
N ILE A 306 -18.88 11.39 0.57
CA ILE A 306 -19.43 12.28 -0.47
C ILE A 306 -19.44 13.72 0.05
N LEU A 307 -18.78 14.62 -0.67
CA LEU A 307 -18.86 16.07 -0.44
C LEU A 307 -19.91 16.66 -1.37
N HIS A 308 -21.10 16.94 -0.84
CA HIS A 308 -22.19 17.57 -1.56
C HIS A 308 -22.12 19.09 -1.42
N MET A 309 -21.65 19.76 -2.48
CA MET A 309 -21.47 21.21 -2.54
C MET A 309 -22.76 21.96 -2.88
N LEU A 310 -23.11 22.91 -2.03
CA LEU A 310 -24.28 23.78 -2.12
C LEU A 310 -23.86 25.25 -2.03
N ASP A 311 -24.63 26.15 -2.65
CA ASP A 311 -24.45 27.60 -2.51
C ASP A 311 -25.29 28.12 -1.34
N ALA A 312 -24.62 28.60 -0.28
CA ALA A 312 -25.26 29.14 0.92
C ALA A 312 -26.15 30.37 0.63
N SER A 313 -25.98 31.03 -0.52
CA SER A 313 -26.74 32.23 -0.89
C SER A 313 -28.12 31.90 -1.45
N HIS A 314 -28.34 30.67 -1.95
CA HIS A 314 -29.54 30.32 -2.72
C HIS A 314 -30.33 29.14 -2.14
N GLY A 315 -29.86 28.51 -1.06
CA GLY A 315 -30.51 27.34 -0.47
C GLY A 315 -30.45 26.10 -1.39
N PRO A 316 -31.01 24.95 -0.95
CA PRO A 316 -31.06 23.75 -1.79
C PRO A 316 -32.12 23.91 -2.87
N THR A 317 -31.82 23.43 -4.07
CA THR A 317 -32.70 23.46 -5.25
C THR A 317 -33.20 22.06 -5.61
N ARG A 318 -34.19 21.96 -6.50
CA ARG A 318 -34.67 20.66 -7.02
C ARG A 318 -33.57 19.85 -7.73
N ALA A 319 -32.59 20.52 -8.33
CA ALA A 319 -31.46 19.82 -8.96
C ALA A 319 -30.59 19.13 -7.90
N ASP A 320 -30.47 19.70 -6.69
CA ASP A 320 -29.74 19.09 -5.58
C ASP A 320 -30.48 17.87 -5.02
N GLU A 321 -31.82 17.89 -5.00
CA GLU A 321 -32.64 16.73 -4.62
C GLU A 321 -32.42 15.55 -5.58
N ALA A 322 -32.32 15.81 -6.88
CA ALA A 322 -32.03 14.79 -7.90
C ALA A 322 -30.62 14.20 -7.75
N ILE A 323 -29.63 15.01 -7.35
CA ILE A 323 -28.27 14.54 -7.05
C ILE A 323 -28.28 13.62 -5.82
N ILE A 324 -28.99 14.01 -4.74
CA ILE A 324 -29.09 13.22 -3.51
C ILE A 324 -29.73 11.85 -3.79
N ALA A 325 -30.73 11.78 -4.68
CA ALA A 325 -31.40 10.53 -5.02
C ALA A 325 -30.46 9.47 -5.63
N GLY A 326 -29.31 9.88 -6.18
CA GLY A 326 -28.30 8.96 -6.70
C GLY A 326 -27.27 8.46 -5.69
N PHE A 327 -27.26 8.98 -4.45
CA PHE A 327 -26.25 8.61 -3.47
C PHE A 327 -26.40 7.14 -3.00
N PRO A 328 -25.29 6.38 -2.91
CA PRO A 328 -25.32 5.04 -2.38
C PRO A 328 -25.70 5.04 -0.90
N ALA A 329 -26.52 4.06 -0.51
CA ALA A 329 -26.87 3.87 0.89
C ALA A 329 -25.64 3.50 1.74
N GLY A 330 -25.52 4.09 2.92
CA GLY A 330 -24.46 3.77 3.89
C GLY A 330 -23.15 4.55 3.73
N VAL A 331 -22.99 5.35 2.67
CA VAL A 331 -21.83 6.24 2.52
C VAL A 331 -22.09 7.56 3.25
N PRO A 332 -21.19 8.03 4.13
CA PRO A 332 -21.30 9.33 4.78
C PRO A 332 -21.38 10.49 3.78
N VAL A 333 -22.34 11.38 3.98
CA VAL A 333 -22.52 12.59 3.16
C VAL A 333 -22.23 13.83 4.00
N LEU A 334 -21.30 14.66 3.53
CA LEU A 334 -21.04 16.00 4.07
C LEU A 334 -21.66 17.04 3.14
N ARG A 335 -22.62 17.82 3.66
CA ARG A 335 -23.24 18.93 2.92
C ARG A 335 -22.43 20.20 3.14
N ILE A 336 -21.74 20.64 2.09
CA ILE A 336 -20.83 21.77 2.12
C ILE A 336 -21.57 23.02 1.61
N TRP A 337 -21.97 23.90 2.52
CA TRP A 337 -22.57 25.18 2.22
C TRP A 337 -21.47 26.22 1.96
N ASN A 338 -21.10 26.36 0.70
CA ASN A 338 -20.05 27.26 0.25
C ASN A 338 -20.57 28.70 0.04
N LYS A 339 -19.66 29.67 -0.05
CA LYS A 339 -19.93 31.12 -0.25
C LYS A 339 -20.59 31.81 0.94
N ILE A 340 -20.20 31.44 2.16
CA ILE A 340 -20.69 32.11 3.38
C ILE A 340 -20.30 33.60 3.45
N ASP A 341 -19.24 33.99 2.74
CA ASP A 341 -18.83 35.38 2.54
C ASP A 341 -19.90 36.23 1.84
N LEU A 342 -20.72 35.62 0.97
CA LEU A 342 -21.81 36.30 0.26
C LEU A 342 -23.14 36.24 1.02
N SER A 343 -23.39 35.14 1.71
CA SER A 343 -24.67 34.90 2.41
C SER A 343 -24.69 35.45 3.84
N GLY A 344 -23.54 35.80 4.42
CA GLY A 344 -23.42 36.33 5.78
C GLY A 344 -23.48 35.27 6.87
N HIS A 345 -23.53 33.98 6.51
CA HIS A 345 -23.37 32.88 7.46
C HIS A 345 -21.95 32.88 8.05
N LYS A 346 -21.81 32.33 9.27
CA LYS A 346 -20.50 32.13 9.90
C LYS A 346 -20.00 30.71 9.65
N PRO A 347 -18.67 30.50 9.62
CA PRO A 347 -18.10 29.15 9.58
C PRO A 347 -18.65 28.32 10.74
N SER A 348 -19.24 27.18 10.42
CA SER A 348 -19.89 26.31 11.41
C SER A 348 -20.02 24.89 10.89
N LEU A 349 -20.12 23.95 11.84
CA LEU A 349 -20.41 22.55 11.59
C LEU A 349 -21.63 22.17 12.42
N ASP A 350 -22.68 21.72 11.74
CA ASP A 350 -23.95 21.32 12.34
C ASP A 350 -24.26 19.87 11.94
N THR A 351 -24.61 19.02 12.91
CA THR A 351 -25.01 17.64 12.63
C THR A 351 -26.53 17.54 12.68
N SER A 352 -27.13 17.04 11.60
CA SER A 352 -28.57 16.74 11.51
C SER A 352 -28.79 15.22 11.40
N GLU A 353 -30.04 14.76 11.53
CA GLU A 353 -30.37 13.33 11.33
C GLU A 353 -30.00 12.83 9.92
N ASP A 354 -29.99 13.71 8.92
CA ASP A 354 -29.81 13.34 7.52
C ASP A 354 -28.37 13.50 7.00
N ALA A 355 -27.58 14.42 7.58
CA ALA A 355 -26.17 14.64 7.23
C ALA A 355 -25.44 15.56 8.23
N THR A 356 -24.11 15.60 8.12
CA THR A 356 -23.29 16.69 8.66
C THR A 356 -23.24 17.85 7.67
N HIS A 357 -23.55 19.05 8.14
CA HIS A 357 -23.55 20.30 7.38
C HIS A 357 -22.32 21.13 7.77
N ILE A 358 -21.59 21.63 6.78
CA ILE A 358 -20.41 22.47 7.00
C ILE A 358 -20.58 23.75 6.19
N TYR A 359 -20.61 24.88 6.89
CA TYR A 359 -20.66 26.22 6.32
C TYR A 359 -19.23 26.76 6.16
N LEU A 360 -18.82 27.05 4.92
CA LEU A 360 -17.46 27.50 4.61
C LEU A 360 -17.41 28.50 3.45
N SER A 361 -16.30 29.23 3.33
CA SER A 361 -15.95 29.99 2.12
C SER A 361 -14.68 29.42 1.55
N ALA A 362 -14.79 28.72 0.42
CA ALA A 362 -13.64 28.20 -0.30
C ALA A 362 -12.74 29.32 -0.87
N HIS A 363 -13.31 30.48 -1.19
CA HIS A 363 -12.55 31.63 -1.69
C HIS A 363 -11.74 32.30 -0.58
N GLU A 364 -12.37 32.58 0.57
CA GLU A 364 -11.75 33.26 1.71
C GLU A 364 -11.02 32.30 2.66
N HIS A 365 -10.99 31.00 2.34
CA HIS A 365 -10.42 29.92 3.17
C HIS A 365 -11.02 29.83 4.59
N GLN A 366 -12.25 30.29 4.79
CA GLN A 366 -12.92 30.27 6.09
C GLN A 366 -13.67 28.95 6.27
N GLY A 367 -13.48 28.27 7.41
CA GLY A 367 -14.17 27.00 7.72
C GLY A 367 -13.59 25.77 7.03
N ILE A 368 -12.52 25.91 6.24
CA ILE A 368 -11.83 24.78 5.59
C ILE A 368 -11.28 23.80 6.64
N ASP A 369 -10.77 24.29 7.77
CA ASP A 369 -10.26 23.43 8.84
C ASP A 369 -11.35 22.54 9.47
N LEU A 370 -12.61 23.01 9.50
CA LEU A 370 -13.74 22.19 9.97
C LEU A 370 -13.97 21.00 9.04
N LEU A 371 -13.89 21.23 7.72
CA LEU A 371 -13.95 20.16 6.74
C LEU A 371 -12.76 19.20 6.87
N ARG A 372 -11.55 19.71 7.06
CA ARG A 372 -10.35 18.87 7.27
C ARG A 372 -10.54 17.96 8.48
N GLN A 373 -10.94 18.51 9.62
CA GLN A 373 -11.16 17.75 10.85
C GLN A 373 -12.26 16.69 10.70
N GLU A 374 -13.35 17.03 10.03
CA GLU A 374 -14.45 16.09 9.81
C GLU A 374 -14.05 14.94 8.85
N LEU A 375 -13.28 15.23 7.80
CA LEU A 375 -12.73 14.21 6.91
C LEU A 375 -11.79 13.25 7.66
N LEU A 376 -10.91 13.77 8.53
CA LEU A 376 -10.05 12.94 9.38
C LEU A 376 -10.87 12.09 10.36
N ARG A 377 -11.94 12.65 10.93
CA ARG A 377 -12.85 11.93 11.82
C ARG A 377 -13.56 10.78 11.11
N ILE A 378 -14.04 11.00 9.88
CA ILE A 378 -14.68 9.97 9.05
C ILE A 378 -13.69 8.88 8.67
N ALA A 379 -12.45 9.25 8.32
CA ALA A 379 -11.39 8.29 8.07
C ALA A 379 -11.03 7.44 9.30
N GLY A 380 -11.48 7.82 10.50
CA GLY A 380 -11.08 7.18 11.76
C GLY A 380 -9.62 7.48 12.11
N TRP A 381 -9.07 8.56 11.58
CA TRP A 381 -7.71 8.98 11.86
C TRP A 381 -7.56 9.41 13.31
N GLN A 382 -6.56 8.85 13.97
CA GLN A 382 -6.17 9.22 15.31
C GLN A 382 -4.69 9.53 15.26
N GLN A 383 -4.31 10.75 15.66
CA GLN A 383 -2.91 11.13 15.72
C GLN A 383 -2.24 10.36 16.86
N THR A 384 -1.67 9.21 16.53
CA THR A 384 -0.87 8.43 17.47
C THR A 384 0.54 8.99 17.47
N GLY A 385 1.06 9.41 18.62
CA GLY A 385 2.46 9.85 18.78
C GLY A 385 3.49 8.71 18.63
N GLU A 386 3.06 7.53 18.19
CA GLU A 386 3.87 6.34 18.00
C GLU A 386 4.25 6.15 16.54
N SER A 387 5.37 5.45 16.33
CA SER A 387 5.86 5.06 15.01
C SER A 387 4.92 4.07 14.34
N LEU A 388 4.23 4.51 13.27
CA LEU A 388 3.34 3.69 12.47
C LEU A 388 4.10 2.87 11.44
N TYR A 389 3.67 1.64 11.21
CA TYR A 389 4.07 0.83 10.07
C TYR A 389 2.92 0.76 9.06
N LEU A 390 3.23 0.72 7.77
CA LEU A 390 2.21 0.55 6.74
C LEU A 390 1.68 -0.88 6.79
N ALA A 391 0.37 -1.00 6.64
CA ALA A 391 -0.30 -2.27 6.52
C ALA A 391 -1.20 -2.29 5.28
N ARG A 392 -1.48 -3.49 4.79
CA ARG A 392 -2.40 -3.75 3.69
C ARG A 392 -3.65 -4.41 4.23
N GLU A 393 -4.73 -4.37 3.45
CA GLU A 393 -5.98 -5.07 3.77
C GLU A 393 -5.77 -6.53 4.19
N ARG A 394 -4.87 -7.27 3.51
CA ARG A 394 -4.56 -8.67 3.88
C ARG A 394 -4.01 -8.80 5.31
N HIS A 395 -3.21 -7.83 5.76
CA HIS A 395 -2.65 -7.84 7.11
C HIS A 395 -3.77 -7.60 8.12
N LEU A 396 -4.65 -6.64 7.85
CA LEU A 396 -5.81 -6.36 8.69
C LEU A 396 -6.76 -7.57 8.78
N ILE A 397 -6.99 -8.27 7.67
CA ILE A 397 -7.78 -9.51 7.65
C ILE A 397 -7.13 -10.59 8.51
N ALA A 398 -5.82 -10.81 8.36
CA ALA A 398 -5.07 -11.79 9.16
C ALA A 398 -5.12 -11.46 10.66
N LEU A 399 -4.93 -10.19 11.03
CA LEU A 399 -5.03 -9.72 12.42
C LEU A 399 -6.46 -9.89 12.99
N LYS A 400 -7.50 -9.54 12.22
CA LYS A 400 -8.91 -9.76 12.62
C LYS A 400 -9.24 -11.24 12.80
N ASN A 401 -8.74 -12.09 11.91
CA ASN A 401 -8.95 -13.53 12.02
C ASN A 401 -8.21 -14.10 13.24
N ALA A 402 -6.96 -13.68 13.48
CA ALA A 402 -6.23 -14.05 14.68
C ALA A 402 -6.97 -13.61 15.96
N ALA A 403 -7.52 -12.39 15.99
CA ALA A 403 -8.30 -11.89 17.12
C ALA A 403 -9.54 -12.74 17.39
N ARG A 404 -10.26 -13.16 16.33
CA ARG A 404 -11.42 -14.06 16.45
C ARG A 404 -11.04 -15.40 17.08
N HIS A 405 -9.93 -15.99 16.63
CA HIS A 405 -9.43 -17.24 17.21
C HIS A 405 -9.00 -17.07 18.67
N LEU A 406 -8.35 -15.96 19.03
CA LEU A 406 -8.00 -15.68 20.43
C LEU A 406 -9.22 -15.41 21.32
N ASP A 407 -10.30 -14.84 20.77
CA ASP A 407 -11.57 -14.70 21.48
C ASP A 407 -12.22 -16.06 21.76
N HIS A 408 -12.29 -16.94 20.75
CA HIS A 408 -12.75 -18.32 20.95
C HIS A 408 -11.87 -19.08 21.96
N ALA A 409 -10.55 -18.92 21.87
CA ALA A 409 -9.60 -19.47 22.82
C ALA A 409 -9.90 -19.01 24.26
N SER A 410 -10.26 -17.72 24.43
CA SER A 410 -10.63 -17.14 25.72
C SER A 410 -11.93 -17.74 26.26
N GLN A 411 -12.91 -17.99 25.39
CA GLN A 411 -14.17 -18.66 25.75
C GLN A 411 -13.94 -20.11 26.18
N HIS A 412 -13.08 -20.85 25.46
CA HIS A 412 -12.72 -22.22 25.81
C HIS A 412 -11.94 -22.29 27.13
N ALA A 413 -11.01 -21.36 27.37
CA ALA A 413 -10.26 -21.27 28.62
C ALA A 413 -11.13 -20.91 29.85
N ALA A 414 -12.35 -20.38 29.63
CA ALA A 414 -13.33 -20.10 30.67
C ALA A 414 -14.22 -21.31 31.02
N GLN A 415 -14.26 -22.34 30.16
CA GLN A 415 -14.98 -23.59 30.40
C GLN A 415 -14.08 -24.58 31.17
N THR A 416 -14.64 -25.38 32.08
CA THR A 416 -13.91 -26.42 32.83
C THR A 416 -13.42 -27.56 31.92
N ASP A 417 -12.14 -27.97 32.08
CA ASP A 417 -11.32 -29.10 31.58
C ASP A 417 -11.63 -29.80 30.24
N GLN A 418 -12.87 -29.86 29.76
CA GLN A 418 -13.26 -30.55 28.51
C GLN A 418 -12.97 -29.76 27.23
N SER A 419 -12.29 -28.61 27.31
CA SER A 419 -12.06 -27.70 26.17
C SER A 419 -10.59 -27.44 25.87
N LEU A 420 -9.64 -28.10 26.54
CA LEU A 420 -8.19 -27.84 26.35
C LEU A 420 -7.71 -28.15 24.93
N ASP A 421 -8.24 -29.20 24.29
CA ASP A 421 -7.96 -29.50 22.88
C ASP A 421 -8.42 -28.36 21.95
N LEU A 422 -9.62 -27.83 22.20
CA LEU A 422 -10.18 -26.72 21.42
C LEU A 422 -9.40 -25.43 21.69
N PHE A 423 -8.96 -25.21 22.93
CA PHE A 423 -8.11 -24.08 23.29
C PHE A 423 -6.77 -24.14 22.55
N ALA A 424 -6.08 -25.28 22.56
CA ALA A 424 -4.83 -25.49 21.83
C ALA A 424 -5.00 -25.29 20.31
N GLU A 425 -6.10 -25.80 19.75
CA GLU A 425 -6.41 -25.66 18.32
C GLU A 425 -6.67 -24.20 17.93
N GLU A 426 -7.45 -23.44 18.72
CA GLU A 426 -7.68 -22.02 18.46
C GLU A 426 -6.38 -21.20 18.54
N LEU A 427 -5.46 -21.52 19.47
CA LEU A 427 -4.13 -20.93 19.50
C LEU A 427 -3.30 -21.25 18.24
N ARG A 428 -3.37 -22.49 17.74
CA ARG A 428 -2.71 -22.91 16.49
C ARG A 428 -3.24 -22.14 15.28
N LEU A 429 -4.56 -21.94 15.22
CA LEU A 429 -5.21 -21.18 14.15
C LEU A 429 -4.83 -19.70 14.21
N ALA A 430 -4.83 -19.08 15.39
CA ALA A 430 -4.33 -17.72 15.58
C ALA A 430 -2.86 -17.56 15.14
N GLN A 431 -1.99 -18.49 15.55
CA GLN A 431 -0.59 -18.53 15.14
C GLN A 431 -0.43 -18.59 13.62
N THR A 432 -1.22 -19.44 12.96
CA THR A 432 -1.24 -19.60 11.50
C THR A 432 -1.61 -18.30 10.81
N GLN A 433 -2.69 -17.64 11.25
CA GLN A 433 -3.13 -16.35 10.69
C GLN A 433 -2.03 -15.29 10.81
N LEU A 434 -1.42 -15.14 11.99
CA LEU A 434 -0.33 -14.17 12.19
C LEU A 434 0.89 -14.46 11.30
N SER A 435 1.24 -15.74 11.14
CA SER A 435 2.40 -16.16 10.35
C SER A 435 2.20 -16.00 8.84
N THR A 436 0.95 -15.88 8.35
CA THR A 436 0.69 -15.51 6.94
C THR A 436 1.13 -14.08 6.62
N ILE A 437 1.26 -13.20 7.62
CA ILE A 437 1.67 -11.80 7.41
C ILE A 437 3.13 -11.73 6.95
N THR A 438 4.03 -12.42 7.64
CA THR A 438 5.46 -12.47 7.31
C THR A 438 5.79 -13.51 6.23
N GLY A 439 4.83 -14.38 5.89
CA GLY A 439 4.96 -15.37 4.82
C GLY A 439 5.67 -16.66 5.25
N ALA A 440 5.73 -16.96 6.55
CA ALA A 440 6.27 -18.22 7.05
C ALA A 440 5.39 -19.45 6.68
N PHE A 441 4.10 -19.21 6.39
CA PHE A 441 3.18 -20.19 5.81
C PHE A 441 2.43 -19.51 4.66
N SER A 442 2.87 -19.67 3.41
CA SER A 442 2.18 -19.08 2.25
C SER A 442 1.79 -20.11 1.20
N SER A 443 0.61 -19.91 0.60
CA SER A 443 0.16 -20.61 -0.60
C SER A 443 0.72 -19.92 -1.84
N ASP A 444 1.25 -20.69 -2.79
CA ASP A 444 1.91 -20.19 -4.02
C ASP A 444 1.06 -19.15 -4.80
N ASP A 445 -0.27 -19.29 -4.79
CA ASP A 445 -1.22 -18.39 -5.47
C ASP A 445 -1.18 -16.94 -4.93
N LEU A 446 -0.88 -16.77 -3.64
CA LEU A 446 -0.83 -15.46 -2.98
C LEU A 446 0.44 -14.69 -3.36
N LEU A 447 1.55 -15.38 -3.58
CA LEU A 447 2.80 -14.78 -4.03
C LEU A 447 2.68 -14.22 -5.45
N GLY A 448 2.02 -14.96 -6.35
CA GLY A 448 1.79 -14.53 -7.73
C GLY A 448 1.04 -13.19 -7.81
N VAL A 449 -0.04 -13.04 -7.04
CA VAL A 449 -0.87 -11.82 -7.01
C VAL A 449 -0.13 -10.63 -6.40
N ILE A 450 0.69 -10.86 -5.36
CA ILE A 450 1.45 -9.78 -4.72
C ILE A 450 2.49 -9.23 -5.69
N PHE A 451 3.37 -10.09 -6.23
CA PHE A 451 4.47 -9.64 -7.07
C PHE A 451 4.03 -9.15 -8.46
N SER A 452 2.89 -9.60 -8.98
CA SER A 452 2.35 -9.09 -10.25
C SER A 452 1.99 -7.59 -10.21
N ARG A 453 1.79 -7.02 -9.00
CA ARG A 453 1.47 -5.59 -8.82
C ARG A 453 2.72 -4.70 -8.74
N PHE A 454 3.91 -5.28 -8.71
CA PHE A 454 5.17 -4.53 -8.66
C PHE A 454 5.61 -4.10 -10.06
N CYS A 455 6.46 -3.07 -10.15
CA CYS A 455 7.08 -2.71 -11.43
C CYS A 455 8.06 -3.80 -11.93
N ILE A 456 8.26 -3.86 -13.24
CA ILE A 456 9.35 -4.63 -13.85
C ILE A 456 10.70 -3.98 -13.48
N GLY A 457 11.71 -4.80 -13.15
CA GLY A 457 13.04 -4.32 -12.72
C GLY A 457 13.22 -4.19 -11.21
N LYS A 458 12.20 -4.57 -10.44
CA LYS A 458 12.20 -4.56 -8.98
C LYS A 458 12.00 -5.92 -8.38
#